data_AF-A0A3A8YF08-F1
#
_entry.id   AF-A0A3A8YF08-F1
#
_cell.length_a   1.000
_cell.length_b   1.000
_cell.length_c   1.000
_cell.angle_alpha   90.00
_cell.angle_beta   90.00
_cell.angle_gamma   90.00
#
_symmetry.space_group_name_H-M   'P 1'
#
loop_
_entity.id
_entity.type
_entity.pdbx_description
1 polymer ?
#
loop_
_entity_poly.entity_id
_entity_poly.type
_entity_poly.pdbx_seq_one_letter_code
_entity_poly.pdbx_strand_id
1 'polypeptide(L)'
;MIGQLVLTAGGRGRAAPDSLYGLPVLRAEVAPEGFWGERRLRRACRALCRGGARRALVLREDGLWSRLEELGLRPVDPVPFLRAQAVPLALADLARQGLAPDRAIVALRGTRAGRDMVRTAEALCPLVRALIVDAPWGGAELAAWLREEFGIPILPGGEQGQTALRFQEGCPRPEAGSLDLYGPRPELAGLSLTAPALAEEDRAQLPLLAALWEGGRLAREDIKIT
;
A
#
# COMPACT_ATOMS: atom_id res chain seq x y z
N MET A 1 5.95 -15.23 9.18
CA MET A 1 7.37 -14.80 9.20
C MET A 1 7.67 -14.08 7.89
N ILE A 2 8.36 -12.93 7.94
CA ILE A 2 8.76 -12.16 6.75
C ILE A 2 10.23 -12.45 6.45
N GLY A 3 10.55 -12.65 5.18
CA GLY A 3 11.92 -12.78 4.71
C GLY A 3 12.52 -11.41 4.39
N GLN A 4 13.83 -11.26 4.57
CA GLN A 4 14.59 -10.13 4.07
C GLN A 4 15.68 -10.66 3.15
N LEU A 5 15.66 -10.26 1.88
CA LEU A 5 16.72 -10.58 0.93
C LEU A 5 17.60 -9.33 0.78
N VAL A 6 18.87 -9.45 1.15
CA VAL A 6 19.85 -8.35 1.04
C VAL A 6 20.89 -8.73 -0.01
N LEU A 7 21.10 -7.82 -0.95
CA LEU A 7 22.05 -8.03 -2.04
C LEU A 7 23.43 -7.53 -1.60
N THR A 8 24.39 -8.43 -1.48
CA THR A 8 25.74 -8.13 -1.01
C THR A 8 26.77 -8.93 -1.80
N ALA A 9 27.90 -8.31 -2.17
CA ALA A 9 28.94 -8.94 -3.01
C ALA A 9 29.56 -10.23 -2.42
N GLY A 10 29.34 -10.51 -1.13
CA GLY A 10 29.81 -11.73 -0.43
C GLY A 10 28.70 -12.72 -0.04
N GLY A 11 27.44 -12.44 -0.38
CA GLY A 11 26.29 -13.19 0.10
C GLY A 11 26.27 -14.65 -0.37
N ARG A 12 26.26 -15.59 0.59
CA ARG A 12 26.29 -17.05 0.33
C ARG A 12 24.90 -17.69 0.19
N GLY A 13 23.83 -16.92 0.34
CA GLY A 13 22.44 -17.39 0.29
C GLY A 13 22.05 -18.27 1.48
N ARG A 14 22.61 -18.00 2.67
CA ARG A 14 22.16 -18.63 3.93
C ARG A 14 21.12 -17.72 4.57
N ALA A 15 20.04 -18.31 5.06
CA ALA A 15 19.01 -17.61 5.82
C ALA A 15 19.29 -17.76 7.31
N ALA A 16 19.19 -16.67 8.07
CA ALA A 16 19.33 -16.65 9.53
C ALA A 16 18.30 -15.68 10.15
N PRO A 17 17.84 -15.93 11.39
CA PRO A 17 17.00 -14.98 12.11
C PRO A 17 17.72 -13.63 12.30
N ASP A 18 17.00 -12.53 12.11
CA ASP A 18 17.47 -11.16 12.32
C ASP A 18 16.29 -10.25 12.73
N SER A 19 16.57 -8.96 12.96
CA SER A 19 15.58 -7.95 13.31
C SER A 19 15.75 -6.70 12.45
N LEU A 20 14.72 -6.32 11.70
CA LEU A 20 14.68 -5.13 10.87
C LEU A 20 13.78 -4.08 11.53
N TYR A 21 14.36 -3.00 12.08
CA TYR A 21 13.62 -1.99 12.85
C TYR A 21 12.71 -2.59 13.96
N GLY A 22 13.19 -3.63 14.63
CA GLY A 22 12.44 -4.35 15.67
C GLY A 22 11.43 -5.38 15.14
N LEU A 23 11.26 -5.50 13.82
CA LEU A 23 10.46 -6.55 13.18
C LEU A 23 11.30 -7.82 13.04
N PRO A 24 10.86 -8.96 13.61
CA PRO A 24 11.57 -10.23 13.41
C PRO A 24 11.48 -10.68 11.95
N VAL A 25 12.65 -10.87 11.33
CA VAL A 25 12.77 -11.29 9.93
C VAL A 25 13.69 -12.48 9.80
N LEU A 26 13.50 -13.24 8.72
CA LEU A 26 14.48 -14.23 8.29
C LEU A 26 15.32 -13.61 7.19
N ARG A 27 16.58 -13.27 7.49
CA ARG A 27 17.46 -12.55 6.58
C ARG A 27 18.34 -13.51 5.78
N ALA A 28 18.41 -13.31 4.47
CA ALA A 28 19.32 -14.00 3.59
C ALA A 28 20.13 -13.00 2.76
N GLU A 29 21.45 -13.13 2.81
CA GLU A 29 22.37 -12.32 2.01
C GLU A 29 22.80 -13.07 0.76
N VAL A 30 22.70 -12.42 -0.40
CA VAL A 30 23.01 -13.04 -1.69
C VAL A 30 23.83 -12.09 -2.58
N ALA A 31 24.85 -12.62 -3.23
CA ALA A 31 25.49 -11.98 -4.38
C ALA A 31 24.83 -12.53 -5.65
N PRO A 32 23.87 -11.81 -6.28
CA PRO A 32 23.17 -12.28 -7.48
C PRO A 32 24.07 -12.25 -8.72
N GLU A 33 25.22 -11.58 -8.67
CA GLU A 33 26.16 -11.45 -9.78
C GLU A 33 27.14 -12.63 -9.89
N GLY A 34 27.62 -12.84 -11.12
CA GLY A 34 28.64 -13.83 -11.47
C GLY A 34 28.09 -15.22 -11.77
N PHE A 35 29.00 -16.13 -12.13
CA PHE A 35 28.68 -17.49 -12.62
C PHE A 35 27.80 -18.32 -11.68
N TRP A 36 27.94 -18.12 -10.36
CA TRP A 36 27.15 -18.83 -9.35
C TRP A 36 25.95 -18.03 -8.82
N GLY A 37 25.71 -16.82 -9.31
CA GLY A 37 24.71 -15.89 -8.78
C GLY A 37 23.31 -16.49 -8.72
N GLU A 38 22.83 -17.05 -9.85
CA GLU A 38 21.53 -17.72 -9.95
C GLU A 38 21.40 -18.89 -8.95
N ARG A 39 22.45 -19.71 -8.80
CA ARG A 39 22.45 -20.83 -7.85
C ARG A 39 22.38 -20.33 -6.39
N ARG A 40 23.08 -19.23 -6.08
CA ARG A 40 23.05 -18.60 -4.74
C ARG A 40 21.68 -17.98 -4.47
N LEU A 41 21.07 -17.34 -5.46
CA LEU A 41 19.72 -16.78 -5.36
C LEU A 41 18.68 -17.87 -5.08
N ARG A 42 18.68 -18.96 -5.87
CA ARG A 42 17.82 -20.13 -5.60
C ARG A 42 18.02 -20.71 -4.21
N ARG A 43 19.28 -20.79 -3.76
CA ARG A 43 19.61 -21.28 -2.41
C ARG A 43 19.03 -20.35 -1.33
N ALA A 44 19.18 -19.05 -1.49
CA ALA A 44 18.64 -18.03 -0.58
C ALA A 44 17.12 -18.14 -0.50
N CYS A 45 16.42 -18.12 -1.63
CA CYS A 45 14.96 -18.23 -1.68
C CYS A 45 14.46 -19.53 -1.05
N ARG A 46 15.08 -20.67 -1.37
CA ARG A 46 14.73 -21.96 -0.74
C ARG A 46 15.02 -21.98 0.75
N ALA A 47 16.06 -21.28 1.21
CA ALA A 47 16.35 -21.18 2.64
C ALA A 47 15.29 -20.34 3.35
N LEU A 48 14.88 -19.21 2.75
CA LEU A 48 13.79 -18.37 3.24
C LEU A 48 12.46 -19.14 3.31
N CYS A 49 12.06 -19.79 2.21
CA CYS A 49 10.83 -20.58 2.15
C CYS A 49 10.82 -21.74 3.16
N ARG A 50 11.95 -22.44 3.34
CA ARG A 50 12.08 -23.52 4.35
C ARG A 50 11.99 -23.00 5.78
N GLY A 51 12.44 -21.78 6.03
CA GLY A 51 12.24 -21.09 7.30
C GLY A 51 10.84 -20.47 7.47
N GLY A 52 9.91 -20.69 6.54
CA GLY A 52 8.53 -20.20 6.64
C GLY A 52 8.30 -18.79 6.10
N ALA A 53 9.31 -18.15 5.51
CA ALA A 53 9.14 -16.87 4.83
C ALA A 53 8.57 -17.08 3.42
N ARG A 54 7.29 -16.74 3.23
CA ARG A 54 6.61 -16.73 1.91
C ARG A 54 6.54 -15.32 1.31
N ARG A 55 6.50 -14.30 2.18
CA ARG A 55 6.57 -12.89 1.82
C ARG A 55 7.96 -12.37 2.15
N ALA A 56 8.56 -11.57 1.27
CA ALA A 56 9.90 -11.06 1.47
C ALA A 56 10.02 -9.56 1.14
N LEU A 57 10.98 -8.92 1.78
CA LEU A 57 11.46 -7.58 1.49
C LEU A 57 12.74 -7.69 0.69
N VAL A 58 12.77 -7.07 -0.48
CA VAL A 58 13.98 -6.88 -1.29
C VAL A 58 14.23 -5.39 -1.29
N LEU A 59 15.07 -4.94 -0.37
CA LEU A 59 15.47 -3.55 -0.32
C LEU A 59 16.55 -3.40 -1.40
N ARG A 60 16.33 -2.49 -2.37
CA ARG A 60 17.34 -1.97 -3.32
C ARG A 60 17.49 -2.65 -4.70
N GLU A 61 16.56 -3.48 -5.18
CA GLU A 61 16.57 -3.86 -6.61
C GLU A 61 15.16 -4.07 -7.19
N ASP A 62 14.77 -3.15 -8.07
CA ASP A 62 13.61 -3.28 -8.95
C ASP A 62 13.91 -4.30 -10.05
N GLY A 63 13.00 -5.26 -10.27
CA GLY A 63 13.07 -6.21 -11.39
C GLY A 63 13.52 -7.64 -11.04
N LEU A 64 13.92 -7.92 -9.80
CA LEU A 64 14.18 -9.30 -9.35
C LEU A 64 12.90 -10.12 -9.13
N TRP A 65 11.76 -9.46 -8.92
CA TRP A 65 10.55 -10.10 -8.41
C TRP A 65 10.03 -11.23 -9.29
N SER A 66 10.05 -11.10 -10.62
CA SER A 66 9.62 -12.18 -11.51
C SER A 66 10.37 -13.50 -11.24
N ARG A 67 11.69 -13.43 -10.99
CA ARG A 67 12.51 -14.60 -10.66
C ARG A 67 12.24 -15.12 -9.25
N LEU A 68 12.07 -14.22 -8.28
CA LEU A 68 11.77 -14.60 -6.89
C LEU A 68 10.39 -15.26 -6.78
N GLU A 69 9.44 -14.83 -7.61
CA GLU A 69 8.10 -15.38 -7.68
C GLU A 69 8.05 -16.81 -8.17
N GLU A 70 8.85 -17.15 -9.18
CA GLU A 70 9.06 -18.54 -9.63
C GLU A 70 9.67 -19.42 -8.54
N LEU A 71 10.44 -18.83 -7.62
CA LEU A 71 11.07 -19.51 -6.50
C LEU A 71 10.18 -19.57 -5.24
N GLY A 72 8.94 -19.11 -5.34
CA GLY A 72 7.91 -19.22 -4.31
C GLY A 72 7.95 -18.12 -3.24
N LEU A 73 8.69 -17.04 -3.48
CA LEU A 73 8.61 -15.81 -2.69
C LEU A 73 7.64 -14.83 -3.33
N ARG A 74 7.02 -13.99 -2.52
CA ARG A 74 6.16 -12.89 -2.97
C ARG A 74 6.61 -11.59 -2.31
N PRO A 75 6.45 -10.44 -2.98
CA PRO A 75 6.64 -9.16 -2.31
C PRO A 75 5.67 -9.03 -1.13
N VAL A 76 6.06 -8.27 -0.12
CA VAL A 76 5.09 -7.74 0.84
C VAL A 76 4.16 -6.81 0.08
N ASP A 77 2.86 -7.11 0.12
CA ASP A 77 1.83 -6.33 -0.56
C ASP A 77 1.59 -5.02 0.21
N PRO A 78 1.82 -3.84 -0.40
CA PRO A 78 1.58 -2.57 0.26
C PRO A 78 0.09 -2.18 0.28
N VAL A 79 -0.78 -2.85 -0.49
CA VAL A 79 -2.19 -2.44 -0.66
C VAL A 79 -2.98 -2.38 0.66
N PRO A 80 -2.92 -3.37 1.57
CA PRO A 80 -3.63 -3.27 2.84
C PRO A 80 -3.20 -2.06 3.66
N PHE A 81 -1.91 -1.76 3.67
CA PHE A 81 -1.34 -0.59 4.34
C PHE A 81 -1.84 0.72 3.71
N LEU A 82 -1.78 0.85 2.38
CA LEU A 82 -2.26 2.03 1.66
C LEU A 82 -3.74 2.29 1.91
N ARG A 83 -4.56 1.23 1.87
CA ARG A 83 -6.00 1.34 2.16
C ARG A 83 -6.28 1.72 3.60
N ALA A 84 -5.44 1.31 4.55
CA ALA A 84 -5.52 1.82 5.92
C ALA A 84 -5.17 3.32 6.02
N GLN A 85 -4.39 3.85 5.08
CA GLN A 85 -4.06 5.27 4.94
C GLN A 85 -4.97 6.04 3.98
N ALA A 86 -6.07 5.44 3.50
CA ALA A 86 -6.94 6.04 2.49
C ALA A 86 -7.48 7.42 2.89
N VAL A 87 -7.95 7.57 4.14
CA VAL A 87 -8.47 8.85 4.66
C VAL A 87 -7.36 9.90 4.77
N PRO A 88 -6.23 9.66 5.47
CA PRO A 88 -5.09 10.59 5.47
C PRO A 88 -4.64 11.02 4.08
N LEU A 89 -4.59 10.07 3.13
CA LEU A 89 -4.18 10.35 1.75
C LEU A 89 -5.15 11.29 1.04
N ALA A 90 -6.46 11.06 1.16
CA ALA A 90 -7.47 11.98 0.60
C ALA A 90 -7.35 13.39 1.19
N LEU A 91 -7.22 13.49 2.52
CA LEU A 91 -7.09 14.79 3.19
C LEU A 91 -5.79 15.51 2.82
N ALA A 92 -4.68 14.78 2.71
CA ALA A 92 -3.41 15.34 2.27
C ALA A 92 -3.46 15.83 0.83
N ASP A 93 -4.14 15.10 -0.07
CA ASP A 93 -4.34 15.54 -1.44
C ASP A 93 -5.19 16.81 -1.51
N LEU A 94 -6.29 16.88 -0.76
CA LEU A 94 -7.12 18.08 -0.66
C LEU A 94 -6.33 19.28 -0.10
N ALA A 95 -5.53 19.06 0.96
CA ALA A 95 -4.69 20.10 1.54
C ALA A 95 -3.63 20.62 0.55
N ARG A 96 -3.01 19.73 -0.23
CA ARG A 96 -2.06 20.08 -1.30
C ARG A 96 -2.72 20.92 -2.41
N GLN A 97 -4.01 20.68 -2.67
CA GLN A 97 -4.83 21.49 -3.58
C GLN A 97 -5.34 22.81 -2.95
N GLY A 98 -5.06 23.06 -1.67
CA GLY A 98 -5.55 24.25 -0.95
C GLY A 98 -7.05 24.19 -0.60
N LEU A 99 -7.64 22.99 -0.58
CA LEU A 99 -9.06 22.77 -0.33
C LEU A 99 -9.31 22.36 1.13
N ALA A 100 -10.27 23.01 1.76
CA ALA A 100 -10.76 22.60 3.08
C ALA A 100 -11.65 21.34 2.93
N PRO A 101 -11.43 20.28 3.74
CA PRO A 101 -12.17 19.02 3.61
C PRO A 101 -13.69 19.20 3.67
N ASP A 102 -14.19 20.04 4.58
CA ASP A 102 -15.61 20.36 4.81
C ASP A 102 -16.30 21.02 3.60
N ARG A 103 -15.53 21.44 2.59
CA ARG A 103 -16.02 22.00 1.32
C ARG A 103 -15.78 21.09 0.12
N ALA A 104 -15.03 20.01 0.31
CA ALA A 104 -14.59 19.11 -0.74
C ALA A 104 -15.50 17.90 -0.93
N ILE A 105 -15.46 17.36 -2.15
CA ILE A 105 -16.15 16.15 -2.59
C ILE A 105 -15.08 15.09 -2.85
N VAL A 106 -15.19 13.97 -2.16
CA VAL A 106 -14.27 12.83 -2.34
C VAL A 106 -14.96 11.71 -3.08
N ALA A 107 -14.34 11.21 -4.14
CA ALA A 107 -14.84 10.07 -4.87
C ALA A 107 -14.22 8.75 -4.40
N LEU A 108 -15.05 7.75 -4.19
CA LEU A 108 -14.66 6.38 -3.87
C LEU A 108 -14.98 5.53 -5.09
N ARG A 109 -13.93 5.07 -5.78
CA ARG A 109 -14.02 4.37 -7.07
C ARG A 109 -13.60 2.93 -6.92
N GLY A 110 -14.32 2.05 -7.59
CA GLY A 110 -13.98 0.63 -7.56
C GLY A 110 -14.89 -0.21 -8.43
N THR A 111 -14.53 -1.49 -8.58
CA THR A 111 -15.44 -2.45 -9.21
C THR A 111 -16.53 -2.92 -8.25
N ARG A 112 -16.24 -2.90 -6.94
CA ARG A 112 -17.17 -3.29 -5.87
C ARG A 112 -17.01 -2.45 -4.61
N ALA A 113 -18.10 -2.24 -3.90
CA ALA A 113 -18.13 -1.71 -2.54
C ALA A 113 -17.60 -2.76 -1.54
N GLY A 114 -16.28 -2.90 -1.49
CA GLY A 114 -15.59 -3.79 -0.55
C GLY A 114 -15.43 -3.18 0.84
N ARG A 115 -15.00 -4.02 1.81
CA ARG A 115 -14.79 -3.62 3.21
C ARG A 115 -13.95 -2.34 3.36
N ASP A 116 -12.85 -2.21 2.61
CA ASP A 116 -11.97 -1.04 2.73
C ASP A 116 -12.63 0.24 2.19
N MET A 117 -13.44 0.14 1.13
CA MET A 117 -14.20 1.26 0.60
C MET A 117 -15.26 1.71 1.60
N VAL A 118 -16.00 0.77 2.19
CA VAL A 118 -17.02 1.05 3.23
C VAL A 118 -16.38 1.76 4.42
N ARG A 119 -15.31 1.18 4.98
CA ARG A 119 -14.57 1.77 6.11
C ARG A 119 -14.03 3.16 5.81
N THR A 120 -13.57 3.39 4.58
CA THR A 120 -13.06 4.69 4.16
C THR A 120 -14.19 5.70 4.02
N ALA A 121 -15.34 5.29 3.48
CA ALA A 121 -16.53 6.14 3.36
C ALA A 121 -17.01 6.61 4.74
N GLU A 122 -17.21 5.66 5.66
CA GLU A 122 -17.60 5.92 7.05
C GLU A 122 -16.69 6.96 7.71
N ALA A 123 -15.38 6.79 7.57
CA ALA A 123 -14.40 7.66 8.19
C ALA A 123 -14.29 9.04 7.51
N LEU A 124 -14.71 9.17 6.25
CA LEU A 124 -14.75 10.46 5.53
C LEU A 124 -16.04 11.23 5.75
N CYS A 125 -17.16 10.55 6.01
CA CYS A 125 -18.47 11.17 6.24
C CYS A 125 -18.44 12.40 7.17
N PRO A 126 -17.80 12.37 8.35
CA PRO A 126 -17.79 13.53 9.23
C PRO A 126 -16.80 14.63 8.81
N LEU A 127 -15.97 14.39 7.80
CA LEU A 127 -14.84 15.26 7.43
C LEU A 127 -15.07 16.05 6.14
N VAL A 128 -15.93 15.54 5.24
CA VAL A 128 -16.07 16.09 3.89
C VAL A 128 -17.49 16.56 3.60
N ARG A 129 -17.63 17.45 2.60
CA ARG A 129 -18.93 18.01 2.22
C ARG A 129 -19.88 16.96 1.64
N ALA A 130 -19.34 16.10 0.77
CA ALA A 130 -20.08 15.08 0.06
C ALA A 130 -19.14 13.96 -0.42
N LEU A 131 -19.73 12.80 -0.72
CA LEU A 131 -19.01 11.68 -1.32
C LEU A 131 -19.60 11.34 -2.69
N ILE A 132 -18.76 10.77 -3.57
CA ILE A 132 -19.23 10.00 -4.73
C ILE A 132 -18.91 8.54 -4.44
N VAL A 133 -19.89 7.65 -4.54
CA VAL A 133 -19.66 6.20 -4.45
C VAL A 133 -19.91 5.62 -5.82
N ASP A 134 -18.83 5.19 -6.48
CA ASP A 134 -18.89 4.61 -7.82
C ASP A 134 -18.29 3.22 -7.80
N ALA A 135 -19.19 2.27 -7.59
CA ALA A 135 -18.93 0.85 -7.64
C ALA A 135 -20.14 0.13 -8.23
N PRO A 136 -20.00 -0.53 -9.40
CA PRO A 136 -21.10 -1.26 -10.03
C PRO A 136 -21.76 -2.31 -9.12
N TRP A 137 -20.98 -2.92 -8.23
CA TRP A 137 -21.47 -3.93 -7.29
C TRP A 137 -21.45 -3.42 -5.86
N GLY A 138 -22.64 -3.24 -5.26
CA GLY A 138 -22.81 -2.82 -3.86
C GLY A 138 -22.68 -1.32 -3.61
N GLY A 139 -22.37 -0.51 -4.63
CA GLY A 139 -22.17 0.93 -4.47
C GLY A 139 -23.47 1.70 -4.17
N ALA A 140 -24.59 1.29 -4.77
CA ALA A 140 -25.89 1.90 -4.52
C ALA A 140 -26.39 1.62 -3.10
N GLU A 141 -26.20 0.40 -2.63
CA GLU A 141 -26.54 -0.02 -1.27
C GLU A 141 -25.68 0.72 -0.24
N LEU A 142 -24.37 0.84 -0.50
CA LEU A 142 -23.47 1.65 0.32
C LEU A 142 -23.89 3.12 0.34
N ALA A 143 -24.21 3.71 -0.81
CA ALA A 143 -24.66 5.10 -0.90
C ALA A 143 -25.97 5.34 -0.13
N ALA A 144 -26.94 4.43 -0.22
CA ALA A 144 -28.19 4.52 0.52
C ALA A 144 -27.93 4.47 2.04
N TRP A 145 -27.16 3.49 2.48
CA TRP A 145 -26.80 3.33 3.89
C TRP A 145 -26.05 4.55 4.45
N LEU A 146 -25.09 5.11 3.70
CA LEU A 146 -24.36 6.32 4.14
C LEU A 146 -25.26 7.55 4.28
N ARG A 147 -26.27 7.69 3.42
CA ARG A 147 -27.27 8.77 3.53
C ARG A 147 -28.14 8.59 4.77
N GLU A 148 -28.56 7.36 5.05
CA GLU A 148 -29.40 7.04 6.20
C GLU A 148 -28.63 7.21 7.53
N GLU A 149 -27.41 6.68 7.61
CA GLU A 149 -26.64 6.65 8.85
C GLU A 149 -25.94 7.99 9.16
N PHE A 150 -25.39 8.66 8.14
CA PHE A 150 -24.56 9.86 8.33
C PHE A 150 -25.18 11.15 7.81
N GLY A 151 -26.28 11.09 7.04
CA GLY A 151 -26.95 12.27 6.49
C GLY A 151 -26.15 13.04 5.44
N ILE A 152 -25.00 12.51 4.98
CA ILE A 152 -24.13 13.17 4.01
C ILE A 152 -24.72 13.09 2.59
N PRO A 153 -24.59 14.14 1.75
CA PRO A 153 -24.90 14.03 0.34
C PRO A 153 -23.98 13.03 -0.37
N ILE A 154 -24.59 12.04 -1.04
CA ILE A 154 -23.86 11.14 -1.95
C ILE A 154 -24.21 11.51 -3.39
N LEU A 155 -23.24 11.92 -4.19
CA LEU A 155 -23.44 12.29 -5.58
C LEU A 155 -23.44 11.06 -6.51
N PRO A 156 -24.05 11.15 -7.71
CA PRO A 156 -24.04 10.06 -8.69
C PRO A 156 -22.63 9.65 -9.10
N GLY A 157 -22.43 8.37 -9.41
CA GLY A 157 -21.13 7.83 -9.83
C GLY A 157 -20.54 8.45 -11.10
N GLY A 158 -21.32 9.10 -11.95
CA GLY A 158 -20.78 9.80 -13.14
C GLY A 158 -20.10 11.14 -12.84
N GLU A 159 -20.30 11.71 -11.64
CA GLU A 159 -19.76 13.01 -11.26
C GLU A 159 -18.26 12.95 -10.97
N GLN A 160 -17.60 14.11 -10.85
CA GLN A 160 -16.19 14.21 -10.49
C GLN A 160 -16.01 14.86 -9.12
N GLY A 161 -15.17 14.24 -8.29
CA GLY A 161 -14.71 14.82 -7.03
C GLY A 161 -13.47 15.69 -7.22
N GLN A 162 -13.05 16.38 -6.16
CA GLN A 162 -11.74 17.06 -6.15
C GLN A 162 -10.59 16.07 -5.90
N THR A 163 -10.87 14.94 -5.26
CA THR A 163 -9.92 13.83 -5.08
C THR A 163 -10.67 12.51 -5.23
N ALA A 164 -9.97 11.48 -5.72
CA ALA A 164 -10.56 10.16 -5.94
C ALA A 164 -9.69 9.04 -5.37
N LEU A 165 -10.28 8.16 -4.57
CA LEU A 165 -9.65 6.96 -4.04
C LEU A 165 -10.09 5.75 -4.86
N ARG A 166 -9.14 5.13 -5.57
CA ARG A 166 -9.40 3.97 -6.43
C ARG A 166 -9.01 2.69 -5.71
N PHE A 167 -9.98 1.86 -5.36
CA PHE A 167 -9.76 0.64 -4.59
C PHE A 167 -9.44 -0.58 -5.46
N GLN A 168 -9.84 -0.58 -6.73
CA GLN A 168 -9.57 -1.68 -7.66
C GLN A 168 -9.23 -1.15 -9.06
N GLU A 169 -8.49 -1.95 -9.81
CA GLU A 169 -8.22 -1.71 -11.23
C GLU A 169 -9.49 -1.82 -12.09
N GLY A 170 -9.46 -1.21 -13.28
CA GLY A 170 -10.53 -1.33 -14.27
C GLY A 170 -11.71 -0.36 -14.08
N CYS A 171 -11.63 0.54 -13.09
CA CYS A 171 -12.55 1.67 -12.98
C CYS A 171 -12.02 2.89 -13.77
N PRO A 172 -12.89 3.69 -14.41
CA PRO A 172 -12.51 4.92 -15.09
C PRO A 172 -11.72 5.87 -14.17
N ARG A 173 -10.86 6.71 -14.76
CA ARG A 173 -10.11 7.75 -14.06
C ARG A 173 -10.59 9.14 -14.49
N PRO A 174 -11.78 9.58 -14.02
CA PRO A 174 -12.33 10.85 -14.47
C PRO A 174 -11.63 12.05 -13.81
N GLU A 175 -11.02 11.89 -12.63
CA GLU A 175 -10.31 12.96 -11.92
C GLU A 175 -8.80 12.99 -12.22
N ALA A 176 -8.22 14.20 -12.32
CA ALA A 176 -6.77 14.38 -12.43
C ALA A 176 -6.01 14.02 -11.13
N GLY A 177 -6.69 14.10 -9.98
CA GLY A 177 -6.16 13.79 -8.63
C GLY A 177 -6.64 12.43 -8.11
N SER A 178 -6.42 11.35 -8.85
CA SER A 178 -6.76 10.00 -8.34
C SER A 178 -5.57 9.36 -7.63
N LEU A 179 -5.87 8.76 -6.48
CA LEU A 179 -5.00 7.98 -5.64
C LEU A 179 -5.33 6.49 -5.81
N ASP A 180 -4.41 5.74 -6.39
CA ASP A 180 -4.54 4.31 -6.62
C ASP A 180 -4.18 3.54 -5.35
N LEU A 181 -5.17 2.89 -4.74
CA LEU A 181 -5.03 2.05 -3.54
C LEU A 181 -5.06 0.57 -3.92
N TYR A 182 -4.45 0.24 -5.06
CA TYR A 182 -4.32 -1.11 -5.60
C TYR A 182 -2.99 -1.26 -6.36
N GLY A 183 -2.61 -2.51 -6.61
CA GLY A 183 -1.43 -2.85 -7.40
C GLY A 183 -0.10 -2.66 -6.65
N PRO A 184 1.01 -3.15 -7.25
CA PRO A 184 2.33 -3.12 -6.62
C PRO A 184 3.01 -1.74 -6.67
N ARG A 185 2.56 -0.87 -7.59
CA ARG A 185 3.08 0.49 -7.80
C ARG A 185 1.92 1.48 -7.83
N PRO A 186 1.41 1.88 -6.66
CA PRO A 186 0.29 2.81 -6.57
C PRO A 186 0.69 4.19 -7.09
N GLU A 187 -0.18 4.82 -7.86
CA GLU A 187 -0.06 6.23 -8.23
C GLU A 187 -0.82 7.09 -7.22
N LEU A 188 -0.09 7.90 -6.45
CA LEU A 188 -0.66 8.69 -5.35
C LEU A 188 -0.71 10.19 -5.66
N ALA A 189 -0.89 10.57 -6.94
CA ALA A 189 -1.02 11.97 -7.37
C ALA A 189 0.11 12.91 -6.89
N GLY A 190 1.33 12.39 -6.77
CA GLY A 190 2.50 13.13 -6.27
C GLY A 190 2.69 13.07 -4.75
N LEU A 191 1.76 12.47 -4.01
CA LEU A 191 1.94 12.18 -2.59
C LEU A 191 2.86 10.99 -2.36
N SER A 192 3.52 11.01 -1.22
CA SER A 192 4.41 9.96 -0.73
C SER A 192 4.12 9.68 0.74
N LEU A 193 4.12 8.40 1.12
CA LEU A 193 4.07 8.01 2.52
C LEU A 193 5.50 7.77 3.00
N THR A 194 5.88 8.44 4.09
CA THR A 194 7.20 8.31 4.68
C THR A 194 7.14 8.05 6.17
N ALA A 195 8.11 7.32 6.69
CA ALA A 195 8.30 7.14 8.12
C ALA A 195 9.62 7.81 8.55
N PRO A 196 9.57 9.02 9.12
CA PRO A 196 10.77 9.82 9.40
C PRO A 196 11.77 9.17 10.36
N ALA A 197 11.33 8.21 11.18
CA ALA A 197 12.18 7.47 12.12
C ALA A 197 13.08 6.40 11.46
N LEU A 198 12.81 6.05 10.19
CA LEU A 198 13.61 5.07 9.44
C LEU A 198 14.81 5.74 8.77
N ALA A 199 15.77 4.93 8.32
CA ALA A 199 16.87 5.42 7.49
C ALA A 199 16.34 6.11 6.23
N GLU A 200 17.07 7.10 5.72
CA GLU A 200 16.65 7.93 4.57
C GLU A 200 16.29 7.10 3.32
N GLU A 201 17.01 6.01 3.08
CA GLU A 201 16.78 5.07 1.99
C GLU A 201 15.53 4.18 2.18
N ASP A 202 15.10 3.98 3.42
CA ASP A 202 14.03 3.07 3.82
C ASP A 202 12.71 3.81 4.11
N ARG A 203 12.78 5.11 4.42
CA ARG A 203 11.63 5.90 4.89
C ARG A 203 10.43 5.88 3.95
N ALA A 204 10.62 5.72 2.64
CA ALA A 204 9.55 5.74 1.63
C ALA A 204 9.24 4.36 1.02
N GLN A 205 9.87 3.29 1.51
CA GLN A 205 9.72 1.95 0.94
C GLN A 205 8.37 1.34 1.34
N LEU A 206 7.35 1.44 0.48
CA LEU A 206 5.98 0.98 0.80
C LEU A 206 5.89 -0.47 1.30
N PRO A 207 6.59 -1.47 0.71
CA PRO A 207 6.56 -2.84 1.24
C PRO A 207 7.13 -2.94 2.66
N LEU A 208 8.16 -2.14 2.98
CA LEU A 208 8.75 -2.09 4.32
C LEU A 208 7.79 -1.41 5.31
N LEU A 209 7.21 -0.27 4.94
CA LEU A 209 6.22 0.42 5.76
C LEU A 209 5.03 -0.49 6.07
N ALA A 210 4.54 -1.22 5.06
CA ALA A 210 3.48 -2.20 5.23
C ALA A 210 3.88 -3.34 6.18
N ALA A 211 5.09 -3.89 6.05
CA ALA A 211 5.59 -4.93 6.95
C ALA A 211 5.72 -4.45 8.41
N LEU A 212 6.20 -3.23 8.62
CA LEU A 212 6.33 -2.64 9.96
C LEU A 212 4.96 -2.33 10.56
N TRP A 213 4.03 -1.82 9.76
CA TRP A 213 2.65 -1.57 10.20
C TRP A 213 1.92 -2.86 10.56
N GLU A 214 1.98 -3.90 9.72
CA GLU A 214 1.42 -5.24 10.03
C GLU A 214 2.03 -5.84 11.30
N GLY A 215 3.33 -5.58 11.54
CA GLY A 215 4.05 -6.04 12.71
C GLY A 215 3.86 -5.19 13.97
N GLY A 216 3.06 -4.12 13.91
CA GLY A 216 2.84 -3.20 15.04
C GLY A 216 4.11 -2.44 15.45
N ARG A 217 5.04 -2.23 14.53
CA ARG A 217 6.27 -1.43 14.71
C ARG A 217 6.14 -0.01 14.19
N LEU A 218 5.04 0.28 13.51
CA LEU A 218 4.76 1.56 12.91
C LEU A 218 3.28 1.88 13.13
N ALA A 219 3.01 2.95 13.87
CA ALA A 219 1.66 3.44 14.11
C ALA A 219 1.24 4.41 13.01
N ARG A 220 -0.02 4.87 13.03
CA ARG A 220 -0.51 5.81 12.01
C ARG A 220 0.12 7.19 12.19
N GLU A 221 0.40 7.56 13.43
CA GLU A 221 1.03 8.84 13.81
C GLU A 221 2.48 8.95 13.31
N ASP A 222 3.16 7.81 13.15
CA ASP A 222 4.55 7.73 12.67
C ASP A 222 4.66 7.96 11.15
N ILE A 223 3.53 7.95 10.44
CA ILE A 223 3.47 8.09 8.98
C ILE A 223 3.26 9.57 8.64
N LYS A 224 4.20 10.11 7.89
CA LYS A 224 4.09 11.43 7.29
C LYS A 224 3.71 11.30 5.82
N ILE A 225 2.68 12.03 5.42
CA ILE A 225 2.26 12.14 4.02
C ILE A 225 2.72 13.51 3.50
N THR A 226 3.49 13.50 2.41
CA THR A 226 4.06 14.70 1.77
C THR A 226 3.84 14.67 0.28
#